data_AF-A0A972PBU6-F1
#
_entry.id   AF-A0A972PBU6-F1
#
_cell.length_a   1.000
_cell.length_b   1.000
_cell.length_c   1.000
_cell.angle_alpha   90.00
_cell.angle_beta   90.00
_cell.angle_gamma   90.00
#
_symmetry.space_group_name_H-M   'P 1'
#
loop_
_entity.id
_entity.type
_entity.pdbx_description
1 polymer ?
#
loop_
_entity_poly.entity_id
_entity_poly.type
_entity_poly.pdbx_seq_one_letter_code
_entity_poly.pdbx_strand_id
1 'polypeptide(L)' 'MDSLLRFVETYGSSSVASTIRKYAGKIADIVDKLLTWADVPLKAIEDQITGGLNGIGVPYSTGKAVGYYIRLFVEWVLL' A
#
# COMPACT_ATOMS: atom_id res chain seq x y z
N MET A 1 10.01 1.80 5.03
CA MET A 1 9.74 1.84 3.58
C MET A 1 10.69 0.95 2.78
N ASP A 2 12.00 0.93 3.09
CA ASP A 2 12.97 0.06 2.38
C ASP A 2 12.68 -1.45 2.48
N SER A 3 12.16 -1.93 3.61
CA SER A 3 11.76 -3.34 3.77
C SER A 3 10.54 -3.71 2.91
N LEU A 4 9.55 -2.80 2.82
CA LEU A 4 8.38 -2.96 1.95
C LEU A 4 8.80 -2.96 0.47
N LEU A 5 9.70 -2.05 0.08
CA LEU A 5 10.19 -2.00 -1.30
C LEU A 5 10.94 -3.28 -1.68
N ARG A 6 11.82 -3.79 -0.81
CA ARG A 6 12.49 -5.08 -1.04
C ARG A 6 11.51 -6.25 -1.12
N PHE A 7 10.49 -6.28 -0.26
CA PHE A 7 9.44 -7.30 -0.31
C PHE A 7 8.68 -7.26 -1.64
N VAL A 8 8.27 -6.07 -2.10
CA VAL A 8 7.54 -5.90 -3.37
C VAL A 8 8.43 -6.18 -4.57
N GLU A 9 9.71 -5.82 -4.53
CA GLU A 9 10.69 -6.14 -5.58
C GLU A 9 10.96 -7.65 -5.66
N THR A 10 10.86 -8.37 -4.53
CA THR A 10 11.10 -9.83 -4.45
C THR A 10 9.87 -10.65 -4.87
N TYR A 11 8.67 -10.25 -4.44
CA TYR A 11 7.44 -11.05 -4.60
C TYR A 11 6.41 -10.43 -5.55
N GLY A 12 6.62 -9.18 -5.97
CA GLY A 12 5.73 -8.44 -6.86
C GLY A 12 6.37 -8.05 -8.18
N SER A 13 6.07 -6.84 -8.66
CA SER A 13 6.65 -6.32 -9.89
C SER A 13 7.40 -5.02 -9.64
N SER A 14 8.44 -4.80 -10.45
CA SER A 14 9.23 -3.56 -10.46
C SER A 14 8.35 -2.32 -10.69
N SER A 15 7.25 -2.44 -11.44
CA SER A 15 6.27 -1.37 -11.65
C SER A 15 5.49 -1.01 -10.39
N VAL A 16 5.10 -2.01 -9.59
CA VAL A 16 4.43 -1.80 -8.31
C VAL A 16 5.40 -1.18 -7.31
N ALA A 17 6.64 -1.68 -7.24
CA ALA A 17 7.68 -1.10 -6.39
C ALA A 17 7.99 0.36 -6.76
N SER A 18 8.08 0.66 -8.07
CA SER A 18 8.26 2.03 -8.57
C SER A 18 7.10 2.94 -8.19
N THR A 19 5.86 2.44 -8.27
CA THR A 19 4.66 3.17 -7.85
C THR A 19 4.66 3.44 -6.35
N ILE A 20 5.03 2.46 -5.53
CA ILE A 20 5.18 2.63 -4.07
C ILE A 20 6.24 3.68 -3.78
N ARG A 21 7.40 3.61 -4.43
CA ARG A 21 8.49 4.59 -4.24
C ARG A 21 8.04 6.00 -4.62
N LYS A 22 7.35 6.15 -5.75
CA LYS A 22 6.84 7.44 -6.25
C LYS A 22 5.80 8.06 -5.33
N TYR A 23 4.91 7.25 -4.74
CA TYR A 23 3.79 7.72 -3.92
C TYR A 23 3.95 7.38 -2.43
N ALA A 24 5.19 7.14 -1.98
CA ALA A 24 5.51 6.67 -0.63
C ALA A 24 4.91 7.55 0.47
N GLY A 25 5.00 8.88 0.33
CA GLY A 25 4.41 9.82 1.29
C GLY A 25 2.88 9.71 1.36
N LYS A 26 2.20 9.63 0.21
CA LYS A 26 0.74 9.52 0.16
C LYS A 26 0.25 8.21 0.76
N ILE A 27 0.98 7.13 0.48
CA ILE A 27 0.73 5.81 1.04
C ILE A 27 0.91 5.84 2.57
N ALA A 28 2.00 6.45 3.06
CA ALA A 28 2.25 6.60 4.49
C ALA A 28 1.12 7.40 5.17
N ASP A 29 0.68 8.52 4.59
CA ASP A 29 -0.45 9.30 5.12
C ASP A 29 -1.74 8.49 5.24
N ILE A 30 -2.01 7.60 4.27
CA ILE A 30 -3.19 6.73 4.29
C ILE A 30 -3.06 5.69 5.40
N VAL A 31 -1.89 5.05 5.51
CA VAL A 31 -1.61 4.05 6.54
C VAL A 31 -1.65 4.67 7.94
N ASP A 32 -1.02 5.84 8.15
CA ASP A 32 -1.03 6.54 9.44
C ASP A 32 -2.44 6.89 9.89
N LYS A 33 -3.30 7.37 8.96
CA LYS A 33 -4.72 7.61 9.27
C LYS A 33 -5.43 6.34 9.68
N LEU A 34 -5.17 5.22 9.01
CA LEU A 34 -5.78 3.95 9.35
C LEU A 34 -5.30 3.44 10.70
N LEU A 35 -4.02 3.56 11.02
CA LEU A 35 -3.48 3.16 12.33
C LEU A 35 -4.08 3.93 13.52
N THR A 36 -4.76 5.06 13.30
CA THR A 36 -5.53 5.73 14.37
C THR A 36 -6.84 5.01 14.74
N TRP A 37 -7.28 4.03 13.95
CA TRP A 37 -8.52 3.31 14.22
C TRP A 37 -8.28 2.23 15.26
N ALA A 38 -9.23 2.06 16.19
CA ALA A 38 -9.14 1.06 17.26
C ALA A 38 -9.06 -0.37 16.72
N ASP A 39 -9.74 -0.64 15.59
CA ASP A 39 -9.64 -1.87 14.81
C ASP A 39 -9.53 -1.49 13.33
N VAL A 40 -8.40 -1.82 12.71
CA VAL A 40 -8.20 -1.60 11.27
C VAL A 40 -8.54 -2.87 10.52
N PRO A 41 -9.63 -2.91 9.72
CA PRO A 41 -9.85 -4.02 8.83
C PRO A 41 -8.74 -4.04 7.79
N LEU A 42 -7.99 -5.14 7.68
CA LEU A 42 -6.92 -5.28 6.67
C LEU A 42 -7.42 -4.96 5.25
N LYS A 43 -8.69 -5.27 4.96
CA LYS A 43 -9.32 -4.94 3.68
C LYS A 43 -9.47 -3.43 3.45
N ALA A 44 -9.71 -2.65 4.50
CA ALA A 44 -9.81 -1.20 4.41
C ALA A 44 -8.48 -0.56 4.00
N ILE A 45 -7.34 -1.14 4.40
CA ILE A 45 -6.01 -0.70 3.95
C ILE A 45 -5.88 -0.81 2.43
N GLU A 46 -6.22 -1.98 1.89
CA GLU A 46 -6.17 -2.22 0.44
C GLU A 46 -7.09 -1.24 -0.31
N ASP A 47 -8.33 -1.06 0.16
CA ASP A 47 -9.33 -0.22 -0.51
C ASP A 47 -8.95 1.26 -0.47
N GLN A 48 -8.46 1.77 0.68
CA GLN A 48 -8.05 3.17 0.82
C GLN A 48 -6.82 3.50 -0.02
N ILE A 49 -5.84 2.60 -0.08
CA ILE A 49 -4.65 2.79 -0.92
C ILE A 49 -5.04 2.72 -2.39
N THR A 50 -5.90 1.77 -2.78
CA THR A 50 -6.39 1.65 -4.15
C THR A 50 -7.13 2.92 -4.60
N GLY A 51 -8.09 3.39 -3.78
CA GLY A 51 -8.86 4.60 -4.07
C GLY A 51 -8.00 5.86 -4.03
N GLY A 52 -7.09 5.98 -3.07
CA GLY A 52 -6.20 7.12 -2.93
C GLY A 52 -5.22 7.26 -4.10
N LEU A 53 -4.68 6.16 -4.61
CA LEU A 53 -3.83 6.15 -5.80
C LEU A 53 -4.63 6.38 -7.09
N ASN A 54 -5.82 5.78 -7.20
CA ASN A 54 -6.69 6.02 -8.35
C ASN A 54 -7.10 7.49 -8.48
N GLY A 55 -7.46 8.13 -7.36
CA GLY A 55 -7.86 9.54 -7.32
C GLY A 55 -6.77 10.53 -7.74
N ILE A 56 -5.51 10.10 -7.84
CA ILE A 56 -4.37 10.91 -8.32
C ILE A 56 -3.85 10.45 -9.70
N GLY A 57 -4.62 9.62 -10.41
CA GLY A 57 -4.34 9.21 -11.78
C GLY A 57 -3.54 7.91 -11.94
N VAL A 58 -3.31 7.14 -10.87
CA VAL A 58 -2.72 5.79 -11.00
C VAL A 58 -3.79 4.83 -11.52
N PRO A 59 -3.49 3.98 -12.52
CA PRO A 59 -4.46 2.98 -13.00
C PRO A 59 -5.00 2.11 -11.86
N TYR A 60 -6.30 1.83 -11.86
CA TYR A 60 -6.96 1.08 -10.79
C TYR A 60 -6.29 -0.28 -10.52
N SER A 61 -5.91 -1.01 -11.57
CA SER A 61 -5.19 -2.30 -11.45
C SER A 61 -3.86 -2.16 -10.73
N THR A 62 -3.09 -1.11 -11.03
CA THR A 62 -1.82 -0.80 -10.35
C THR A 62 -2.07 -0.38 -8.90
N GLY A 63 -3.05 0.49 -8.65
CA GLY A 63 -3.43 0.91 -7.29
C GLY A 63 -3.86 -0.28 -6.42
N LYS A 64 -4.64 -1.21 -7.00
CA LYS A 64 -5.08 -2.45 -6.36
C LYS A 64 -3.91 -3.38 -6.03
N ALA A 65 -2.95 -3.52 -6.95
CA ALA A 65 -1.73 -4.28 -6.68
C ALA A 65 -0.94 -3.65 -5.53
N VAL A 66 -0.75 -2.33 -5.52
CA VAL A 66 -0.07 -1.64 -4.42
C VAL A 66 -0.80 -1.83 -3.09
N GLY A 67 -2.12 -1.63 -3.05
CA GLY A 67 -2.93 -1.85 -1.85
C GLY A 67 -2.81 -3.27 -1.30
N TYR A 68 -2.77 -4.27 -2.18
CA TYR A 68 -2.59 -5.67 -1.80
C TYR A 68 -1.25 -5.92 -1.11
N TYR A 69 -0.13 -5.43 -1.68
CA TYR A 69 1.19 -5.64 -1.08
C TYR A 69 1.34 -4.90 0.25
N ILE A 70 0.71 -3.73 0.40
CA ILE A 70 0.75 -3.00 1.66
C ILE A 70 -0.11 -3.67 2.72
N ARG A 71 -1.27 -4.21 2.34
CA ARG A 71 -2.08 -5.06 3.23
C ARG A 71 -1.24 -6.24 3.76
N LEU A 72 -0.58 -6.98 2.87
CA LEU A 72 0.27 -8.12 3.26
C LEU A 72 1.43 -7.69 4.17
N PHE A 73 2.06 -6.56 3.87
CA PHE A 73 3.15 -6.06 4.69
C PHE A 73 2.69 -5.64 6.09
N VAL A 74 1.54 -4.97 6.20
CA VAL A 74 0.95 -4.60 7.49
C VAL A 74 0.53 -5.86 8.27
N GLU A 75 -0.09 -6.83 7.61
CA GLU A 75 -0.42 -8.14 8.19
C GLU A 75 0.84 -8.84 8.74
N TRP A 76 1.95 -8.81 8.00
CA TRP A 76 3.22 -9.42 8.41
C TRP A 76 3.96 -8.68 9.53
N VAL A 77 3.74 -7.37 9.70
CA VAL A 77 4.36 -6.56 10.76
C VAL A 77 3.56 -6.59 12.06
N LEU A 78 2.23 -6.76 11.95
CA LEU A 78 1.32 -6.80 13.11
C LEU A 78 1.13 -8.21 13.68
N LEU A 79 1.59 -9.25 12.99
CA LEU A 79 1.63 -10.65 13.45
C LEU A 79 3.04 -11.04 13.89
#